data_AF-A0A8K0EAI6-F1
#
_entry.id   AF-A0A8K0EAI6-F1
#
_cell.length_a   1.000
_cell.length_b   1.000
_cell.length_c   1.000
_cell.angle_alpha   90.00
_cell.angle_beta   90.00
_cell.angle_gamma   90.00
#
_symmetry.space_group_name_H-M   'P 1'
#
loop_
_entity.id
_entity.type
_entity.pdbx_description
1 polymer ?
#
loop_
_entity_poly.entity_id
_entity_poly.type
_entity_poly.pdbx_seq_one_letter_code
_entity_poly.pdbx_strand_id
1 'polypeptide(L)'
;MLWPSMRPSARSPMPSKPQLSLNDLIFAIDLHGASWLSGLSPISITKPCSELNVNPDALFQFDIVLDREEEDVKFLKNNGGDDIKVTWNIVKKDWRIFTMIDGASKQTSSGREGLEKGFTKELPATGCCLSAVESSGIVAELRLQFGKESLEKMTLGLMNTHSWRYVSVDDGLRCLQYFLDRDHHAPKEKSLSWTTTLKN
;
A
#
# COMPACT_ATOMS: atom_id res chain seq x y z
N MET A 1 31.78 -7.79 -48.19
CA MET A 1 30.70 -8.10 -47.21
C MET A 1 30.75 -7.05 -46.12
N LEU A 2 29.69 -6.26 -45.96
CA LEU A 2 29.57 -5.19 -44.98
C LEU A 2 28.59 -5.66 -43.89
N TRP A 3 29.02 -5.67 -42.63
CA TRP A 3 28.13 -5.92 -41.49
C TRP A 3 27.12 -4.77 -41.32
N PRO A 4 25.88 -5.04 -40.89
CA PRO A 4 24.93 -3.98 -40.61
C PRO A 4 25.30 -3.28 -39.30
N SER A 5 25.44 -1.96 -39.39
CA SER A 5 25.62 -1.03 -38.28
C SER A 5 24.51 -1.24 -37.22
N MET A 6 24.90 -1.66 -36.01
CA MET A 6 24.04 -1.61 -34.84
C MET A 6 23.72 -0.16 -34.54
N ARG A 7 22.46 0.25 -34.75
CA ARG A 7 21.97 1.54 -34.25
C ARG A 7 22.05 1.53 -32.73
N PRO A 8 22.51 2.61 -32.08
CA PRO A 8 22.40 2.73 -30.63
C PRO A 8 20.93 2.62 -30.25
N SER A 9 20.60 1.67 -29.38
CA SER A 9 19.29 1.61 -28.72
C SER A 9 19.00 2.99 -28.14
N ALA A 10 17.89 3.62 -28.56
CA ALA A 10 17.43 4.86 -27.98
C ALA A 10 17.36 4.65 -26.45
N ARG A 11 18.12 5.44 -25.68
CA ARG A 11 17.92 5.48 -24.24
C ARG A 11 16.47 5.86 -24.02
N SER A 12 15.74 5.03 -23.27
CA SER A 12 14.49 5.41 -22.65
C SER A 12 14.62 6.85 -22.16
N PRO A 13 13.72 7.78 -22.54
CA PRO A 13 13.66 9.08 -21.91
C PRO A 13 13.69 8.86 -20.40
N MET A 14 14.51 9.63 -19.67
CA MET A 14 14.45 9.58 -18.21
C MET A 14 12.99 9.83 -17.82
N PRO A 15 12.42 9.02 -16.92
CA PRO A 15 11.06 9.24 -16.48
C PRO A 15 10.93 10.69 -16.00
N SER A 16 9.88 11.39 -16.44
CA SER A 16 9.66 12.77 -16.01
C SER A 16 9.65 12.85 -14.49
N LYS A 17 10.18 13.93 -13.92
CA LYS A 17 10.12 14.18 -12.48
C LYS A 17 8.65 14.06 -12.01
N PRO A 18 8.37 13.35 -10.90
CA PRO A 18 7.02 13.30 -10.36
C PRO A 18 6.53 14.72 -10.08
N GLN A 19 5.28 15.01 -10.46
CA GLN A 19 4.62 16.26 -10.10
C GLN A 19 3.94 16.16 -8.73
N LEU A 20 3.69 14.93 -8.28
CA LEU A 20 3.20 14.62 -6.95
C LEU A 20 4.32 14.71 -5.92
N SER A 21 4.08 15.36 -4.79
CA SER A 21 4.97 15.38 -3.63
C SER A 21 4.41 14.55 -2.48
N LEU A 22 5.28 14.00 -1.63
CA LEU A 22 4.86 13.43 -0.35
C LEU A 22 4.09 14.45 0.50
N ASN A 23 4.42 15.74 0.42
CA ASN A 23 3.70 16.76 1.16
C ASN A 23 2.22 16.87 0.74
N ASP A 24 1.83 16.31 -0.40
CA ASP A 24 0.45 16.31 -0.89
C ASP A 24 -0.31 15.04 -0.55
N LEU A 25 0.32 14.11 0.18
CA LEU A 25 -0.20 12.80 0.48
C LEU A 25 -0.43 12.59 1.98
N ILE A 26 -1.44 11.78 2.27
CA ILE A 26 -1.76 11.25 3.58
C ILE A 26 -1.89 9.74 3.44
N PHE A 27 -1.21 8.99 4.30
CA PHE A 27 -1.47 7.58 4.45
C PHE A 27 -2.61 7.38 5.44
N ALA A 28 -3.65 6.68 5.02
CA ALA A 28 -4.78 6.28 5.87
C ALA A 28 -4.84 4.76 5.92
N ILE A 29 -4.71 4.20 7.11
CA ILE A 29 -4.64 2.75 7.34
C ILE A 29 -5.71 2.36 8.33
N ASP A 30 -6.53 1.38 7.96
CA ASP A 30 -7.53 0.79 8.83
C ASP A 30 -7.17 -0.66 9.09
N LEU A 31 -7.10 -1.03 10.38
CA LEU A 31 -6.88 -2.38 10.83
C LEU A 31 -8.18 -2.92 11.44
N HIS A 32 -8.69 -4.00 10.87
CA HIS A 32 -9.90 -4.67 11.32
C HIS A 32 -9.55 -6.04 11.89
N GLY A 33 -9.98 -6.31 13.12
CA GLY A 33 -9.92 -7.66 13.69
C GLY A 33 -11.09 -8.54 13.22
N ALA A 34 -10.89 -9.86 13.32
CA ALA A 34 -11.81 -10.93 12.89
C ALA A 34 -13.26 -10.80 13.39
N SER A 35 -13.44 -10.31 14.62
CA SER A 35 -14.71 -10.46 15.31
C SER A 35 -15.57 -9.21 15.13
N TRP A 36 -16.45 -9.26 14.13
CA TRP A 36 -17.61 -8.37 14.02
C TRP A 36 -18.51 -8.45 15.27
N LEU A 37 -18.45 -9.57 16.01
CA LEU A 37 -19.22 -9.81 17.23
C LEU A 37 -18.73 -9.01 18.45
N SER A 38 -17.52 -8.44 18.41
CA SER A 38 -16.96 -7.71 19.57
C SER A 38 -17.48 -6.28 19.72
N GLY A 39 -18.17 -5.72 18.72
CA GLY A 39 -18.59 -4.31 18.73
C GLY A 39 -17.43 -3.31 18.81
N LEU A 40 -16.19 -3.78 18.61
CA LEU A 40 -14.98 -2.95 18.68
C LEU A 40 -14.75 -2.25 17.35
N SER A 41 -14.44 -0.96 17.42
CA SER A 41 -14.14 -0.12 16.26
C SER A 41 -12.83 -0.54 15.60
N PRO A 42 -12.70 -0.36 14.27
CA PRO A 42 -11.41 -0.53 13.60
C PRO A 42 -10.38 0.45 14.16
N ILE A 43 -9.11 0.03 14.16
CA ILE A 43 -8.00 0.91 14.50
C ILE A 43 -7.64 1.69 13.23
N SER A 44 -7.95 2.97 13.23
CA SER A 44 -7.62 3.89 12.13
C SER A 44 -6.36 4.70 12.45
N ILE A 45 -5.45 4.74 11.50
CA ILE A 45 -4.18 5.47 11.57
C ILE A 45 -4.11 6.39 10.35
N THR A 46 -4.02 7.69 10.61
CA THR A 46 -3.83 8.70 9.57
C THR A 46 -2.49 9.36 9.79
N LYS A 47 -1.62 9.33 8.78
CA LYS A 47 -0.28 9.92 8.84
C LYS A 47 -0.04 10.82 7.64
N PRO A 48 0.02 12.15 7.80
CA PRO A 48 0.48 13.05 6.75
C PRO A 48 1.90 12.69 6.34
N CYS A 49 2.14 12.51 5.04
CA CYS A 49 3.45 12.08 4.57
C CYS A 49 4.53 13.16 4.72
N SER A 50 4.14 14.42 4.95
CA SER A 50 5.05 15.52 5.32
C SER A 50 5.71 15.33 6.70
N GLU A 51 5.14 14.48 7.56
CA GLU A 51 5.71 14.14 8.86
C GLU A 51 6.67 12.95 8.80
N LEU A 52 6.75 12.29 7.63
CA LEU A 52 7.69 11.21 7.41
C LEU A 52 9.05 11.83 7.14
N ASN A 53 10.07 11.43 7.90
CA ASN A 53 11.43 11.91 7.67
C ASN A 53 12.01 11.18 6.45
N VAL A 54 12.13 11.88 5.33
CA VAL A 54 12.53 11.29 4.04
C VAL A 54 13.81 11.93 3.54
N ASN A 55 14.86 11.13 3.40
CA ASN A 55 16.10 11.54 2.73
C ASN A 55 15.85 11.63 1.21
N PRO A 56 16.44 12.58 0.46
CA PRO A 56 16.39 12.61 -1.01
C PRO A 56 16.82 11.30 -1.72
N ASP A 57 17.71 10.48 -1.14
CA ASP A 57 18.07 9.15 -1.67
C ASP A 57 17.22 8.01 -1.06
N ALA A 58 16.13 8.36 -0.39
CA ALA A 58 15.31 7.38 0.32
C ALA A 58 14.55 6.47 -0.64
N LEU A 59 14.33 5.27 -0.12
CA LEU A 59 13.42 4.31 -0.68
C LEU A 59 11.99 4.66 -0.24
N PHE A 60 11.00 4.27 -1.03
CA PHE A 60 9.59 4.35 -0.66
C PHE A 60 9.28 3.24 0.36
N GLN A 61 9.79 3.45 1.57
CA GLN A 61 9.62 2.60 2.74
C GLN A 61 9.58 3.51 3.97
N PHE A 62 8.49 3.42 4.73
CA PHE A 62 8.21 4.34 5.82
C PHE A 62 7.86 3.57 7.07
N ASP A 63 8.51 3.96 8.16
CA ASP A 63 8.27 3.43 9.48
C ASP A 63 7.40 4.41 10.28
N ILE A 64 6.25 3.93 10.72
CA ILE A 64 5.34 4.65 11.61
C ILE A 64 5.46 3.98 12.97
N VAL A 65 6.10 4.69 13.91
CA VAL A 65 6.12 4.29 15.32
C VAL A 65 4.75 4.56 15.91
N LEU A 66 4.19 3.54 16.54
CA LEU A 66 2.86 3.58 17.12
C LEU A 66 3.00 3.48 18.64
N ASP A 67 2.41 4.43 19.33
CA ASP A 67 2.22 4.39 20.78
C ASP A 67 0.73 4.15 21.01
N ARG A 68 0.35 2.87 21.03
CA ARG A 68 -1.04 2.41 21.17
C ARG A 68 -1.15 1.56 22.43
N GLU A 69 -2.27 1.74 23.12
CA GLU A 69 -2.54 1.11 24.41
C GLU A 69 -2.68 -0.41 24.29
N GLU A 70 -2.52 -1.10 25.42
CA GLU A 70 -2.54 -2.56 25.52
C GLU A 70 -3.84 -3.20 24.98
N GLU A 71 -4.96 -2.48 25.04
CA GLU A 71 -6.28 -2.95 24.59
C GLU A 71 -6.40 -3.11 23.08
N ASP A 72 -5.89 -2.14 22.31
CA ASP A 72 -5.82 -2.19 20.83
C ASP A 72 -5.02 -3.41 20.35
N VAL A 73 -4.05 -3.81 21.16
CA VAL A 73 -3.06 -4.82 20.82
C VAL A 73 -3.54 -6.19 21.24
N LYS A 74 -4.20 -6.29 22.39
CA LYS A 74 -5.02 -7.47 22.73
C LYS A 74 -6.06 -7.72 21.66
N PHE A 75 -6.71 -6.69 21.12
CA PHE A 75 -7.67 -6.84 20.02
C PHE A 75 -7.02 -7.46 18.77
N LEU A 76 -5.87 -6.94 18.34
CA LEU A 76 -5.17 -7.45 17.17
C LEU A 76 -4.54 -8.83 17.40
N LYS A 77 -3.96 -9.10 18.57
CA LYS A 77 -3.32 -10.38 18.91
C LYS A 77 -4.32 -11.51 19.16
N ASN A 78 -5.38 -11.25 19.93
CA ASN A 78 -6.37 -12.28 20.27
C ASN A 78 -7.23 -12.68 19.06
N ASN A 79 -7.41 -11.77 18.11
CA ASN A 79 -8.04 -12.05 16.81
C ASN A 79 -7.01 -12.42 15.72
N GLY A 80 -5.73 -12.53 16.09
CA GLY A 80 -4.56 -12.37 15.22
C GLY A 80 -3.93 -13.63 14.67
N GLY A 81 -4.56 -14.80 14.84
CA GLY A 81 -4.12 -16.02 14.18
C GLY A 81 -4.11 -15.85 12.65
N ASP A 82 -5.27 -15.53 12.05
CA ASP A 82 -5.41 -15.47 10.59
C ASP A 82 -6.29 -14.31 10.06
N ASP A 83 -6.96 -13.52 10.92
CA ASP A 83 -8.12 -12.72 10.50
C ASP A 83 -7.98 -11.19 10.70
N ILE A 84 -6.76 -10.66 10.68
CA ILE A 84 -6.58 -9.20 10.58
C ILE A 84 -6.77 -8.80 9.11
N LYS A 85 -7.75 -7.94 8.84
CA LYS A 85 -7.91 -7.29 7.54
C LYS A 85 -7.31 -5.91 7.60
N VAL A 86 -6.63 -5.52 6.53
CA VAL A 86 -5.98 -4.22 6.42
C VAL A 86 -6.45 -3.52 5.17
N THR A 87 -6.82 -2.26 5.35
CA THR A 87 -7.02 -1.31 4.26
C THR A 87 -5.93 -0.26 4.37
N TRP A 88 -5.19 -0.03 3.28
CA TRP A 88 -4.24 1.07 3.18
C TRP A 88 -4.61 1.93 1.99
N ASN A 89 -4.99 3.17 2.28
CA ASN A 89 -5.34 4.20 1.32
C ASN A 89 -4.26 5.28 1.26
N ILE A 90 -4.03 5.79 0.06
CA ILE A 90 -3.27 7.00 -0.21
C ILE A 90 -4.29 8.08 -0.55
N VAL A 91 -4.34 9.13 0.27
CA VAL A 91 -5.21 10.27 0.06
C VAL A 91 -4.37 11.45 -0.40
N LYS A 92 -4.69 11.99 -1.58
CA LYS A 92 -4.12 13.24 -2.07
C LYS A 92 -4.93 14.42 -1.54
N LYS A 93 -4.31 15.59 -1.32
CA LYS A 93 -4.98 16.81 -0.80
C LYS A 93 -6.24 17.26 -1.53
N ASP A 94 -6.38 16.92 -2.82
CA ASP A 94 -7.58 17.16 -3.62
C ASP A 94 -8.67 16.09 -3.44
N TRP A 95 -8.58 15.30 -2.37
CA TRP A 95 -9.50 14.23 -1.96
C TRP A 95 -9.58 13.04 -2.92
N ARG A 96 -8.58 12.88 -3.80
CA ARG A 96 -8.43 11.66 -4.58
C ARG A 96 -7.83 10.57 -3.71
N ILE A 97 -8.38 9.37 -3.81
CA ILE A 97 -8.03 8.24 -2.96
C ILE A 97 -7.66 7.06 -3.84
N PHE A 98 -6.50 6.47 -3.57
CA PHE A 98 -6.11 5.20 -4.15
C PHE A 98 -5.90 4.16 -3.06
N THR A 99 -6.52 2.98 -3.21
CA THR A 99 -6.39 1.87 -2.27
C THR A 99 -5.21 0.98 -2.66
N MET A 100 -4.15 1.02 -1.87
CA MET A 100 -2.93 0.24 -2.07
C MET A 100 -3.13 -1.23 -1.67
N ILE A 101 -3.81 -1.43 -0.54
CA ILE A 101 -4.14 -2.74 0.01
C ILE A 101 -5.59 -2.69 0.47
N ASP A 102 -6.37 -3.70 0.09
CA ASP A 102 -7.72 -3.97 0.61
C ASP A 102 -7.72 -5.39 1.18
N GLY A 103 -8.55 -5.64 2.21
CA GLY A 103 -8.50 -6.70 3.22
C GLY A 103 -8.49 -8.17 2.77
N ALA A 104 -8.28 -8.46 1.48
CA ALA A 104 -8.06 -9.78 0.88
C ALA A 104 -6.61 -10.00 0.42
N SER A 105 -5.63 -9.30 1.02
CA SER A 105 -4.22 -9.38 0.64
C SER A 105 -3.54 -10.65 1.16
N LYS A 106 -2.47 -11.08 0.47
CA LYS A 106 -1.71 -12.26 0.87
C LYS A 106 -1.00 -11.97 2.19
N GLN A 107 -1.40 -12.68 3.23
CA GLN A 107 -0.75 -12.61 4.53
C GLN A 107 0.54 -13.42 4.51
N THR A 108 1.62 -12.82 5.00
CA THR A 108 2.89 -13.50 5.19
C THR A 108 3.29 -13.37 6.65
N SER A 109 3.42 -14.50 7.34
CA SER A 109 4.04 -14.54 8.66
C SER A 109 5.54 -14.77 8.48
N SER A 110 6.36 -13.78 8.81
CA SER A 110 7.82 -13.94 8.84
C SER A 110 8.34 -13.35 10.13
N GLY A 111 8.94 -14.18 10.98
CA GLY A 111 9.50 -13.75 12.27
C GLY A 111 9.62 -14.91 13.24
N ARG A 112 10.60 -14.85 14.14
CA ARG A 112 10.63 -15.73 15.31
C ARG A 112 9.39 -15.38 16.17
N GLU A 113 8.54 -16.36 16.43
CA GLU A 113 7.41 -16.28 17.38
C GLU A 113 6.21 -15.39 17.00
N GLY A 114 5.92 -15.18 15.70
CA GLY A 114 4.64 -14.58 15.29
C GLY A 114 4.43 -13.10 15.65
N LEU A 115 5.52 -12.39 15.98
CA LEU A 115 5.52 -10.97 16.37
C LEU A 115 5.52 -10.00 15.18
N GLU A 116 5.60 -10.50 13.95
CA GLU A 116 5.52 -9.68 12.73
C GLU A 116 4.52 -10.28 11.75
N LYS A 117 3.64 -9.43 11.20
CA LYS A 117 2.63 -9.80 10.21
C LYS A 117 2.73 -8.91 8.98
N GLY A 118 2.95 -9.52 7.82
CA GLY A 118 3.04 -8.84 6.54
C GLY A 118 1.78 -9.00 5.69
N PHE A 119 1.47 -7.96 4.93
CA PHE A 119 0.40 -7.87 3.96
C PHE A 119 0.97 -7.35 2.66
N THR A 120 0.70 -8.06 1.57
CA THR A 120 1.20 -7.67 0.25
C THR A 120 0.09 -7.69 -0.79
N LYS A 121 0.09 -6.68 -1.66
CA LYS A 121 -0.82 -6.59 -2.81
C LYS A 121 -0.06 -6.09 -4.02
N GLU A 122 -0.11 -6.85 -5.11
CA GLU A 122 0.38 -6.34 -6.39
C GLU A 122 -0.51 -5.20 -6.87
N LEU A 123 0.12 -4.10 -7.28
CA LEU A 123 -0.57 -2.93 -7.78
C LEU A 123 -0.95 -3.10 -9.26
N PRO A 124 -1.97 -2.38 -9.76
CA PRO A 124 -2.33 -2.43 -11.17
C PRO A 124 -1.15 -2.00 -12.06
N ALA A 125 -1.04 -2.58 -13.26
CA ALA A 125 -0.01 -2.20 -14.21
C ALA A 125 -0.16 -0.72 -14.60
N THR A 126 0.90 0.07 -14.41
CA THR A 126 0.89 1.51 -14.75
C THR A 126 1.05 1.77 -16.25
N GLY A 127 1.21 0.74 -17.08
CA GLY A 127 1.28 0.84 -18.55
C GLY A 127 2.38 1.74 -19.10
N CYS A 128 3.21 2.34 -18.25
CA CYS A 128 4.24 3.29 -18.62
C CYS A 128 5.59 2.61 -18.44
N CYS A 129 6.24 2.34 -19.58
CA CYS A 129 7.56 1.71 -19.79
C CYS A 129 7.53 0.20 -20.12
N LEU A 130 7.35 -0.08 -21.42
CA LEU A 130 8.03 -1.14 -22.20
C LEU A 130 8.05 -2.57 -21.64
N SER A 131 6.97 -3.32 -21.88
CA SER A 131 6.92 -4.69 -22.45
C SER A 131 5.63 -5.37 -21.99
N ALA A 132 5.15 -6.33 -22.77
CA ALA A 132 3.92 -7.07 -22.56
C ALA A 132 3.99 -7.96 -21.29
N VAL A 133 3.99 -7.34 -20.12
CA VAL A 133 3.91 -8.02 -18.83
C VAL A 133 2.60 -7.60 -18.19
N GLU A 134 1.72 -8.58 -17.97
CA GLU A 134 0.39 -8.41 -17.36
C GLU A 134 0.46 -7.99 -15.87
N SER A 135 1.65 -8.07 -15.28
CA SER A 135 1.98 -7.76 -13.89
C SER A 135 2.67 -6.39 -13.80
N SER A 136 2.31 -5.53 -12.83
CA SER A 136 2.96 -4.22 -12.68
C SER A 136 4.43 -4.32 -12.27
N GLY A 137 4.83 -5.46 -11.72
CA GLY A 137 6.15 -5.67 -11.15
C GLY A 137 6.38 -4.90 -9.84
N ILE A 138 5.34 -4.28 -9.29
CA ILE A 138 5.37 -3.49 -8.05
C ILE A 138 4.30 -4.03 -7.08
N VAL A 139 4.72 -4.23 -5.84
CA VAL A 139 3.86 -4.67 -4.74
C VAL A 139 3.83 -3.61 -3.66
N ALA A 140 2.63 -3.29 -3.19
CA ALA A 140 2.42 -2.60 -1.94
C ALA A 140 2.66 -3.58 -0.78
N GLU A 141 3.50 -3.20 0.16
CA GLU A 141 3.80 -3.97 1.36
C GLU A 141 3.39 -3.16 2.60
N LEU A 142 2.73 -3.82 3.54
CA LEU A 142 2.47 -3.32 4.87
C LEU A 142 2.89 -4.38 5.89
N ARG A 143 3.72 -4.01 6.86
CA ARG A 143 4.17 -4.89 7.93
C ARG A 143 3.80 -4.31 9.29
N LEU A 144 3.23 -5.15 10.13
CA LEU A 144 2.90 -4.84 11.52
C LEU A 144 3.92 -5.55 12.41
N GLN A 145 4.58 -4.80 13.28
CA GLN A 145 5.48 -5.33 14.29
C GLN A 145 4.84 -5.16 15.67
N PHE A 146 4.63 -6.29 16.33
CA PHE A 146 4.05 -6.36 17.66
C PHE A 146 5.14 -6.52 18.71
N GLY A 147 5.10 -5.67 19.73
CA GLY A 147 5.80 -5.87 20.98
C GLY A 147 5.14 -6.95 21.84
N LYS A 148 5.54 -7.07 23.11
CA LYS A 148 4.90 -8.03 24.04
C LYS A 148 3.44 -7.67 24.29
N GLU A 149 3.14 -6.39 24.48
CA GLU A 149 1.83 -5.86 24.88
C GLU A 149 1.41 -4.66 24.02
N SER A 150 2.21 -4.27 23.02
CA SER A 150 1.97 -3.12 22.16
C SER A 150 2.05 -3.46 20.66
N LEU A 151 1.45 -2.63 19.79
CA LEU A 151 1.76 -2.56 18.36
C LEU A 151 2.79 -1.44 18.25
N GLU A 152 4.05 -1.81 18.07
CA GLU A 152 5.16 -0.87 18.22
C GLU A 152 5.40 -0.08 16.93
N LYS A 153 5.21 -0.75 15.80
CA LYS A 153 5.65 -0.21 14.52
C LYS A 153 4.84 -0.76 13.36
N MET A 154 4.53 0.12 12.42
CA MET A 154 4.00 -0.22 11.11
C MET A 154 4.97 0.24 10.04
N THR A 155 5.35 -0.67 9.14
CA THR A 155 6.18 -0.36 7.97
C THR A 155 5.33 -0.40 6.71
N LEU A 156 5.37 0.65 5.90
CA LEU A 156 4.66 0.78 4.64
C LEU A 156 5.67 0.92 3.51
N GLY A 157 5.47 0.23 2.39
CA GLY A 157 6.44 0.31 1.30
C GLY A 157 5.92 -0.09 -0.07
N LEU A 158 6.72 0.26 -1.08
CA LEU A 158 6.55 -0.16 -2.46
C LEU A 158 7.78 -0.96 -2.88
N MET A 159 7.59 -2.24 -3.19
CA MET A 159 8.68 -3.15 -3.54
C MET A 159 8.58 -3.57 -5.01
N ASN A 160 9.71 -3.57 -5.70
CA ASN A 160 9.82 -4.17 -7.02
C ASN A 160 9.96 -5.69 -6.88
N THR A 161 9.07 -6.45 -7.53
CA THR A 161 9.01 -7.93 -7.40
C THR A 161 10.13 -8.65 -8.13
N HIS A 162 10.81 -7.99 -9.08
CA HIS A 162 11.93 -8.57 -9.83
C HIS A 162 13.24 -8.44 -9.05
N SER A 163 13.47 -7.26 -8.46
CA SER A 163 14.70 -6.97 -7.70
C SER A 163 14.58 -7.25 -6.21
N TRP A 164 13.36 -7.44 -5.69
CA TRP A 164 13.07 -7.57 -4.26
C TRP A 164 13.64 -6.40 -3.43
N ARG A 165 13.64 -5.21 -4.03
CA ARG A 165 14.09 -3.97 -3.41
C ARG A 165 12.94 -2.97 -3.40
N TYR A 166 12.88 -2.17 -2.35
CA TYR A 166 12.00 -1.01 -2.35
C TYR A 166 12.38 -0.06 -3.49
N VAL A 167 11.37 0.56 -4.09
CA VAL A 167 11.59 1.56 -5.15
C VAL A 167 12.08 2.86 -4.54
N SER A 168 12.68 3.74 -5.35
CA SER A 168 12.98 5.10 -4.90
C SER A 168 11.69 5.87 -4.57
N VAL A 169 11.77 6.88 -3.71
CA VAL A 169 10.62 7.76 -3.44
C VAL A 169 10.08 8.38 -4.73
N ASP A 170 10.97 8.79 -5.63
CA ASP A 170 10.63 9.35 -6.93
C ASP A 170 9.80 8.39 -7.80
N ASP A 171 10.22 7.12 -7.88
CA ASP A 171 9.49 6.09 -8.62
C ASP A 171 8.15 5.75 -7.95
N GLY A 172 8.12 5.70 -6.61
CA GLY A 172 6.90 5.54 -5.85
C GLY A 172 5.89 6.66 -6.11
N LEU A 173 6.34 7.92 -6.12
CA LEU A 173 5.50 9.07 -6.43
C LEU A 173 5.00 9.08 -7.87
N ARG A 174 5.83 8.67 -8.84
CA ARG A 174 5.37 8.49 -10.23
C ARG A 174 4.27 7.44 -10.34
N CYS A 175 4.45 6.33 -9.63
CA CYS A 175 3.47 5.24 -9.56
C CYS A 175 2.14 5.73 -8.97
N LEU A 176 2.19 6.39 -7.82
CA LEU A 176 1.02 6.95 -7.16
C LEU A 176 0.33 8.04 -7.98
N GLN A 177 1.12 8.92 -8.61
CA GLN A 177 0.58 9.96 -9.48
C GLN A 177 -0.25 9.36 -10.60
N TYR A 178 0.24 8.29 -11.23
CA TYR A 178 -0.50 7.60 -12.27
C TYR A 178 -1.87 7.11 -11.79
N PHE A 179 -1.94 6.50 -10.60
CA PHE A 179 -3.21 6.01 -10.07
C PHE A 179 -4.15 7.16 -9.68
N LEU A 180 -3.63 8.13 -8.92
CA LEU A 180 -4.41 9.27 -8.42
C LEU A 180 -4.86 10.24 -9.53
N ASP A 181 -4.21 10.24 -10.70
CA ASP A 181 -4.64 11.04 -11.84
C ASP A 181 -5.60 10.28 -12.79
N ARG A 182 -5.72 8.94 -12.69
CA ARG A 182 -6.53 8.11 -13.61
C ARG A 182 -7.84 7.57 -13.04
N ASP A 183 -8.18 7.82 -11.77
CA ASP A 183 -9.45 7.41 -11.13
C ASP A 183 -10.73 8.08 -11.72
N HIS A 184 -10.70 8.50 -12.98
CA HIS A 184 -11.88 8.86 -13.78
C HIS A 184 -12.36 7.72 -14.71
N HIS A 185 -11.69 6.56 -14.77
CA HIS A 185 -12.06 5.47 -15.67
C HIS A 185 -12.01 4.04 -15.08
N ALA A 186 -12.23 3.85 -13.78
CA ALA A 186 -12.61 2.52 -13.30
C ALA A 186 -14.09 2.25 -13.70
N PRO A 187 -14.41 1.10 -14.32
CA PRO A 187 -15.80 0.77 -14.64
C PRO A 187 -16.57 0.60 -13.33
N LYS A 188 -17.72 1.28 -13.21
CA LYS A 188 -18.68 1.09 -12.13
C LYS A 188 -19.20 -0.35 -12.17
N GLU A 189 -18.52 -1.27 -11.49
CA GLU A 189 -19.06 -2.60 -11.27
C GLU A 189 -20.10 -2.53 -10.14
N LYS A 190 -21.36 -2.48 -10.59
CA LYS A 190 -22.61 -2.86 -9.92
C LYS A 190 -22.66 -2.63 -8.40
N SER A 191 -23.16 -1.45 -8.05
CA SER A 191 -23.94 -1.24 -6.83
C SER A 191 -25.02 -2.32 -6.70
N LEU A 192 -24.78 -3.30 -5.83
CA LEU A 192 -25.83 -4.20 -5.34
C LEU A 192 -26.53 -3.47 -4.20
N SER A 193 -27.61 -2.79 -4.55
CA SER A 193 -28.56 -2.22 -3.60
C SER A 193 -29.27 -3.35 -2.86
N TRP A 194 -28.99 -3.54 -1.58
CA TRP A 194 -29.87 -4.31 -0.70
C TRP A 194 -31.03 -3.41 -0.30
N THR A 195 -32.19 -3.60 -0.93
CA THR A 195 -33.47 -3.09 -0.42
C THR A 195 -34.07 -4.17 0.48
N THR A 196 -33.94 -3.97 1.79
CA THR A 196 -34.66 -4.78 2.78
C THR A 196 -36.15 -4.47 2.66
N THR A 197 -36.91 -5.43 2.15
CA THR A 197 -38.38 -5.40 2.21
C THR A 197 -38.80 -5.84 3.61
N LEU A 198 -39.19 -4.89 4.46
CA LEU A 198 -40.00 -5.16 5.64
C LEU A 198 -41.40 -5.59 5.17
N LYS A 199 -41.83 -6.79 5.55
CA LYS A 199 -43.24 -7.17 5.56
C LYS A 199 -43.67 -7.30 7.02
N ASN A 200 -44.74 -6.58 7.34
CA ASN A 200 -45.51 -6.62 8.59
C ASN A 200 -45.87 -8.04 9.04
#